data_AF-A0A0F9RNG5-F1
#
_entry.id   AF-A0A0F9RNG5-F1
#
_cell.length_a   1.000
_cell.length_b   1.000
_cell.length_c   1.000
_cell.angle_alpha   90.00
_cell.angle_beta   90.00
_cell.angle_gamma   90.00
#
_symmetry.space_group_name_H-M   'P 1'
#
loop_
_entity.id
_entity.type
_entity.pdbx_description
1 polymer ?
#
loop_
_entity_poly.entity_id
_entity_poly.type
_entity_poly.pdbx_seq_one_letter_code
_entity_poly.pdbx_strand_id
1 'polypeptide(L)' 'MKKFRVGRPCIIDPGTEHTMEGILVKVPHKNRFGEWFVVVATVGEDVHPKTYEYFQARFDVRILKERVKMK' A
#
# COMPACT_ATOMS: atom_id res chain seq x y z
N MET A 1 -18.34 0.49 -2.47
CA MET A 1 -16.89 0.79 -2.24
C MET A 1 -16.49 0.33 -0.85
N LYS A 2 -15.51 -0.58 -0.73
CA LYS A 2 -14.98 -0.99 0.59
C LYS A 2 -14.25 0.20 1.23
N LYS A 3 -14.60 0.56 2.46
CA LYS A 3 -13.91 1.60 3.24
C LYS A 3 -12.46 1.16 3.51
N PHE A 4 -11.50 2.08 3.44
CA PHE A 4 -10.12 1.81 3.85
C PHE A 4 -10.10 1.33 5.31
N ARG A 5 -9.50 0.17 5.56
CA ARG A 5 -9.41 -0.42 6.89
C ARG A 5 -8.00 -0.97 7.09
N VAL A 6 -7.35 -0.52 8.15
CA VAL A 6 -6.03 -1.02 8.57
C VAL A 6 -6.12 -2.52 8.84
N GLY A 7 -5.06 -3.25 8.49
CA GLY A 7 -4.98 -4.71 8.64
C GLY A 7 -5.72 -5.48 7.55
N ARG A 8 -6.23 -4.81 6.50
CA ARG A 8 -6.86 -5.48 5.36
C ARG A 8 -5.92 -5.54 4.17
N PRO A 9 -5.98 -6.63 3.37
CA PRO A 9 -5.24 -6.72 2.13
C PRO A 9 -5.70 -5.65 1.14
N CYS A 10 -4.75 -5.04 0.47
CA CYS A 10 -4.96 -4.08 -0.60
C CYS A 10 -3.95 -4.28 -1.72
N ILE A 11 -4.35 -3.87 -2.92
CA ILE A 11 -3.48 -3.74 -4.07
C ILE A 11 -3.19 -2.26 -4.26
N ILE A 12 -1.92 -1.91 -4.41
CA ILE A 12 -1.47 -0.59 -4.82
C ILE A 12 -0.98 -0.67 -6.25
N ASP A 13 -1.53 0.16 -7.10
CA ASP A 13 -0.98 0.53 -8.38
C ASP A 13 -0.20 1.85 -8.17
N PRO A 14 1.14 1.83 -8.13
CA PRO A 14 1.95 3.04 -8.00
C PRO A 14 2.01 3.88 -9.29
N GLY A 15 1.40 3.41 -10.39
CA GLY A 15 1.47 4.06 -11.71
C GLY A 15 2.70 3.67 -12.53
N THR A 16 3.38 2.58 -12.17
CA THR A 16 4.46 1.94 -12.93
C THR A 16 4.06 0.52 -13.33
N GLU A 17 4.92 -0.22 -14.05
CA GLU A 17 4.60 -1.55 -14.62
C GLU A 17 4.22 -2.64 -13.59
N HIS A 18 4.42 -2.40 -12.28
CA HIS A 18 4.17 -3.40 -11.25
C HIS A 18 3.12 -2.94 -10.24
N THR A 19 2.02 -3.67 -10.18
CA THR A 19 1.08 -3.61 -9.07
C THR A 19 1.66 -4.35 -7.86
N MET A 20 1.55 -3.75 -6.69
CA MET A 20 2.03 -4.31 -5.44
C MET A 20 0.86 -4.79 -4.57
N GLU A 21 0.98 -5.96 -3.98
CA GLU A 21 0.04 -6.45 -2.97
C GLU A 21 0.60 -6.28 -1.56
N GLY A 22 -0.26 -5.91 -0.62
CA GLY A 22 0.17 -5.75 0.77
C GLY A 22 -0.99 -5.62 1.75
N ILE A 23 -0.66 -5.38 3.01
CA ILE A 23 -1.62 -5.08 4.08
C ILE A 23 -1.57 -3.59 4.36
N LEU A 24 -2.74 -2.93 4.37
CA LEU A 24 -2.83 -1.51 4.72
C LEU A 24 -2.44 -1.30 6.19
N VAL A 25 -1.35 -0.58 6.46
CA VAL A 25 -0.84 -0.34 7.83
C VAL A 25 -1.43 0.94 8.41
N LYS A 26 -1.71 1.93 7.56
CA LYS A 26 -2.29 3.21 7.98
C LYS A 26 -3.38 3.64 7.03
N VAL A 27 -4.44 4.25 7.55
CA VAL A 27 -5.47 4.87 6.71
C VAL A 27 -4.82 5.96 5.84
N PRO A 28 -5.11 5.97 4.53
CA PRO A 28 -4.56 7.01 3.66
C PRO A 28 -4.95 8.41 4.13
N HIS A 29 -4.01 9.34 4.04
CA HIS A 29 -4.22 10.74 4.44
C HIS A 29 -3.51 11.68 3.47
N LYS A 30 -4.00 12.92 3.37
CA LYS A 30 -3.38 13.95 2.52
C LYS A 30 -2.26 14.69 3.26
N ASN A 31 -1.16 15.01 2.58
CA ASN A 31 -0.21 16.02 3.08
C ASN A 31 -0.72 17.45 2.83
N ARG A 32 0.08 18.41 3.30
CA ARG A 32 -0.09 19.86 3.07
C ARG A 32 -0.11 20.28 1.60
N PHE A 33 0.37 19.42 0.68
CA PHE A 33 0.42 19.67 -0.76
C PHE A 33 -0.73 18.99 -1.54
N GLY A 34 -1.63 18.29 -0.84
CA GLY A 34 -2.80 17.63 -1.44
C GLY A 34 -2.57 16.20 -1.94
N GLU A 35 -1.37 15.65 -1.76
CA GLU A 35 -0.99 14.29 -2.16
C GLU A 35 -1.40 13.27 -1.09
N TRP A 36 -1.82 12.07 -1.51
CA TRP A 36 -2.21 11.01 -0.58
C TRP A 36 -1.03 10.12 -0.23
N PHE A 37 -0.85 9.87 1.07
CA PHE A 37 0.13 8.93 1.59
C PHE A 37 -0.54 7.62 1.91
N VAL A 38 0.05 6.54 1.41
CA VAL A 38 -0.39 5.17 1.66
C VAL A 38 0.79 4.40 2.24
N VAL A 39 0.56 3.69 3.34
CA VAL A 39 1.59 2.85 3.96
C VAL A 39 1.06 1.43 3.97
N VAL A 40 1.82 0.53 3.34
CA VAL A 40 1.52 -0.90 3.33
C VAL A 40 2.69 -1.70 3.87
N ALA A 41 2.36 -2.84 4.46
CA ALA A 41 3.31 -3.88 4.75
C ALA A 41 3.25 -4.89 3.61
N THR A 42 4.39 -5.14 2.97
CA THR A 42 4.55 -6.20 1.98
C THR A 42 5.49 -7.25 2.52
N VAL A 43 5.29 -8.50 2.08
CA VAL A 43 6.28 -9.55 2.28
C VAL A 43 7.29 -9.37 1.15
N GLY A 44 8.56 -9.15 1.48
CA GLY A 44 9.61 -9.08 0.46
C GLY A 44 9.76 -10.46 -0.18
N GLU A 45 9.39 -10.61 -1.45
CA GLU A 45 9.53 -11.89 -2.16
C GLU A 45 11.01 -12.29 -2.33
N ASP A 46 11.95 -11.34 -2.21
CA ASP A 46 13.40 -11.57 -2.33
C ASP A 46 14.12 -11.89 -1.01
N VAL A 47 13.42 -11.91 0.13
CA VAL A 47 14.07 -12.22 1.42
C VAL A 47 13.80 -13.67 1.77
N HIS A 48 14.88 -14.45 1.80
CA HIS A 48 14.99 -15.87 2.12
C HIS A 48 13.75 -16.51 2.79
N PRO A 49 13.26 -17.68 2.31
CA PRO A 49 11.98 -18.29 2.70
C PRO A 49 11.84 -18.75 4.17
N LYS A 50 12.79 -18.38 5.04
CA LYS A 50 12.80 -18.71 6.47
C LYS A 50 12.58 -17.50 7.39
N THR A 51 12.51 -16.29 6.84
CA THR A 51 12.28 -15.07 7.61
C THR A 51 11.20 -14.27 6.91
N TYR A 52 9.97 -14.32 7.43
CA TYR A 52 8.90 -13.41 7.02
C TYR A 52 9.23 -12.01 7.51
N GLU A 53 10.18 -11.35 6.86
CA GLU A 53 10.47 -9.94 7.10
C GLU A 53 9.39 -9.11 6.38
N TYR A 54 8.53 -8.48 7.17
CA TYR A 54 7.57 -7.51 6.68
C TYR A 54 8.28 -6.17 6.49
N PHE A 55 8.36 -5.70 5.25
CA PHE A 55 8.86 -4.37 4.97
C PHE A 55 7.68 -3.42 4.85
N GLN A 56 7.76 -2.29 5.57
CA GLN A 56 6.80 -1.21 5.38
C GLN A 56 7.26 -0.36 4.21
N ALA A 57 6.46 -0.32 3.15
CA ALA A 57 6.66 0.55 2.02
C ALA A 57 5.66 1.71 2.09
N ARG A 58 6.18 2.94 1.92
CA ARG A 58 5.40 4.17 1.86
C ARG A 58 5.32 4.63 0.42
N PHE A 59 4.11 4.90 -0.04
CA PHE A 59 3.84 5.36 -1.39
C PHE A 59 3.10 6.70 -1.37
N ASP A 60 3.51 7.56 -2.29
CA ASP A 60 2.88 8.85 -2.53
C ASP A 60 2.01 8.68 -3.77
N VAL A 61 0.68 8.67 -3.58
CA VAL A 61 -0.27 8.48 -4.67
C VAL A 61 -1.05 9.78 -4.90
N ARG A 62 -1.07 10.24 -6.16
CA ARG A 62 -1.82 11.46 -6.53
C ARG A 62 -3.34 11.24 -6.52
N ILE A 63 -3.79 10.03 -6.87
CA ILE A 63 -5.22 9.69 -6.95
C ILE A 63 -5.51 8.38 -6.18
N LEU A 64 -5.83 8.51 -4.89
CA LEU A 64 -5.95 7.37 -3.97
C LEU A 64 -6.91 6.27 -4.43
N LYS A 65 -8.10 6.63 -4.92
CA LYS A 65 -9.16 5.64 -5.24
C LYS A 65 -8.89 4.85 -6.52
N GLU A 66 -8.11 5.42 -7.43
CA GLU A 66 -7.71 4.75 -8.68
C GLU A 66 -6.51 3.84 -8.44
N ARG A 67 -5.65 4.25 -7.50
CA ARG A 67 -4.36 3.61 -7.22
C ARG A 67 -4.40 2.60 -6.08
N VAL A 68 -5.41 2.61 -5.20
CA VAL A 68 -5.51 1.65 -4.09
C VAL A 68 -6.85 0.94 -4.09
N LYS A 69 -6.81 -0.39 -4.24
CA LYS A 69 -7.99 -1.27 -4.22
C LYS A 69 -7.93 -2.18 -3.00
N MET A 70 -8.93 -2.09 -2.12
CA MET A 70 -9.09 -3.03 -1.00
C MET A 70 -9.60 -4.37 -1.53
N LYS A 71 -9.00 -5.49 -1.10
CA LYS A 71 -9.48 -6.84 -1.48
C LYS A 71 -10.74 -7.25 -0.71
#